data_AF-A0A5N9GD80-F1
#
_entry.id   AF-A0A5N9GD80-F1
#
_cell.length_a   1.000
_cell.length_b   1.000
_cell.length_c   1.000
_cell.angle_alpha   90.00
_cell.angle_beta   90.00
_cell.angle_gamma   90.00
#
_symmetry.space_group_name_H-M   'P 1'
#
loop_
_entity.id
_entity.type
_entity.pdbx_description
1 polymer ?
#
loop_
_entity_poly.entity_id
_entity_poly.type
_entity_poly.pdbx_seq_one_letter_code
_entity_poly.pdbx_strand_id
1 'polypeptide(L)' 'TPFDVAGIASSMGVHGERITDPAEIAPAVKRAVASGKPAVLDIVIDGSL' A
#
# COMPACT_ATOMS: atom_id res chain seq x y z
N THR A 1 -5.24 11.16 12.88
CA THR A 1 -3.97 10.42 13.08
C THR A 1 -3.64 9.71 11.78
N PRO A 2 -2.43 9.79 11.22
CA PRO A 2 -2.11 8.96 10.08
C PRO A 2 -2.08 7.51 10.57
N PHE A 3 -3.08 6.72 10.21
CA PHE A 3 -3.05 5.27 10.46
C PHE A 3 -1.95 4.66 9.58
N ASP A 4 -1.20 3.71 10.12
CA ASP A 4 -0.19 2.93 9.39
C ASP A 4 -0.75 1.54 9.09
N VAL A 5 -1.56 1.46 8.03
CA VAL A 5 -2.24 0.22 7.66
C VAL A 5 -1.25 -0.77 7.05
N ALA A 6 -0.21 -0.25 6.38
CA ALA A 6 0.90 -1.06 5.84
C ALA A 6 1.69 -1.76 6.96
N GLY A 7 1.98 -1.08 8.07
CA GLY A 7 2.65 -1.66 9.23
C GLY A 7 1.82 -2.75 9.91
N ILE A 8 0.49 -2.57 10.00
CA ILE A 8 -0.44 -3.58 10.52
C ILE A 8 -0.45 -4.81 9.62
N ALA A 9 -0.59 -4.62 8.30
CA ALA A 9 -0.58 -5.72 7.33
C ALA A 9 0.72 -6.53 7.41
N SER A 10 1.86 -5.85 7.47
CA SER A 10 3.18 -6.48 7.61
C SER A 10 3.29 -7.32 8.89
N SER A 11 2.74 -6.83 10.01
CA SER A 11 2.69 -7.57 11.28
C SER A 11 1.81 -8.82 11.21
N MET A 12 0.82 -8.85 10.31
CA MET A 12 -0.03 -10.01 10.04
C MET A 12 0.57 -10.98 9.00
N GLY A 13 1.80 -10.73 8.52
CA GLY A 13 2.45 -11.52 7.47
C GLY A 13 1.92 -11.24 6.05
N VAL A 14 1.16 -10.17 5.89
CA VAL A 14 0.63 -9.68 4.60
C VAL A 14 1.58 -8.61 4.07
N HIS A 15 1.81 -8.59 2.75
CA HIS A 15 2.65 -7.54 2.17
C HIS A 15 1.96 -6.18 2.31
N GLY A 16 2.47 -5.30 3.17
CA GLY A 16 1.98 -3.92 3.32
C GLY A 16 2.94 -2.94 2.66
N GLU A 17 2.41 -2.06 1.80
CA GLU A 17 3.18 -1.00 1.14
C GLU A 17 2.44 0.33 1.28
N ARG A 18 3.15 1.38 1.73
CA ARG A 18 2.61 2.74 1.84
C ARG A 18 3.03 3.57 0.64
N ILE A 19 2.05 4.17 -0.04
CA ILE A 19 2.23 4.95 -1.26
C ILE A 19 1.89 6.40 -0.97
N THR A 20 2.84 7.29 -1.19
CA THR A 20 2.67 8.75 -1.07
C THR A 20 2.70 9.46 -2.41
N ASP A 21 3.16 8.80 -3.47
CA ASP A 21 3.18 9.32 -4.84
C ASP A 21 2.13 8.58 -5.69
N PRO A 22 1.17 9.28 -6.32
CA PRO A 22 0.22 8.68 -7.24
C PRO A 22 0.87 7.86 -8.38
N ALA A 23 2.08 8.23 -8.83
CA ALA A 23 2.81 7.52 -9.87
C ALA A 23 3.23 6.10 -9.45
N GLU A 24 3.38 5.85 -8.14
CA GLU A 24 3.77 4.55 -7.58
C GLU A 24 2.60 3.56 -7.46
N ILE A 25 1.34 4.01 -7.64
CA ILE A 25 0.17 3.14 -7.53
C ILE A 25 0.21 2.00 -8.56
N ALA A 26 0.44 2.33 -9.83
CA ALA A 26 0.48 1.35 -10.91
C ALA A 26 1.59 0.28 -10.75
N PRO A 27 2.85 0.64 -10.45
CA PRO A 27 3.88 -0.37 -10.20
C PRO A 27 3.62 -1.16 -8.91
N ALA A 28 3.07 -0.56 -7.85
CA ALA A 28 2.76 -1.28 -6.61
C ALA A 28 1.63 -2.32 -6.79
N VAL A 29 0.59 -1.98 -7.56
CA VAL A 29 -0.44 -2.96 -7.94
C VAL A 29 0.17 -4.12 -8.74
N LYS A 30 1.10 -3.84 -9.67
CA LYS A 30 1.80 -4.90 -10.41
C LYS A 30 2.61 -5.81 -9.47
N ARG A 31 3.33 -5.25 -8.49
CA ARG A 31 4.06 -6.03 -7.45
C ARG A 31 3.10 -6.91 -6.64
N ALA A 32 2.00 -6.33 -6.17
CA ALA A 32 0.98 -7.03 -5.39
C ALA A 32 0.37 -8.20 -6.16
N VAL A 33 -0.05 -7.98 -7.40
CA VAL A 33 -0.63 -9.02 -8.26
C VAL A 33 0.41 -10.10 -8.61
N ALA A 34 1.64 -9.70 -8.96
CA ALA A 34 2.71 -10.65 -9.28
C ALA A 34 3.13 -11.51 -8.07
N SER A 35 2.93 -11.02 -6.84
CA SER A 35 3.25 -11.78 -5.63
C SER A 35 2.36 -13.01 -5.43
N GLY A 36 1.18 -13.05 -6.06
CA GLY A 36 0.20 -14.14 -5.90
C GLY A 36 -0.31 -14.31 -4.46
N LYS A 37 -0.06 -13.32 -3.59
CA LYS A 37 -0.36 -13.33 -2.16
C LYS A 37 -1.25 -12.13 -1.80
N PRO A 38 -1.96 -12.19 -0.67
CA PRO A 38 -2.62 -11.01 -0.12
C PRO A 38 -1.62 -9.86 0.07
N ALA A 39 -2.01 -8.66 -0.34
CA ALA A 39 -1.23 -7.44 -0.20
C ALA A 39 -2.15 -6.25 0.13
N VAL A 40 -1.64 -5.31 0.90
CA VAL A 40 -2.30 -4.07 1.30
C VAL A 40 -1.51 -2.89 0.77
N LEU A 41 -2.19 -2.02 0.03
CA LEU A 41 -1.65 -0.79 -0.52
C LEU A 41 -2.27 0.40 0.24
N ASP A 42 -1.49 1.03 1.11
CA ASP A 42 -1.90 2.18 1.91
C ASP A 42 -1.60 3.48 1.15
N ILE A 43 -2.59 4.01 0.43
CA ILE A 43 -2.44 5.19 -0.43
C ILE A 43 -2.77 6.45 0.37
N VAL A 44 -1.77 7.30 0.58
CA VAL A 44 -1.93 8.59 1.22
C VAL A 44 -2.41 9.60 0.19
N ILE A 45 -3.62 10.14 0.41
CA ILE A 45 -4.18 11.21 -0.39
C ILE A 45 -4.13 12.48 0.44
N ASP A 46 -3.33 13.45 0.01
CA ASP A 46 -3.44 14.82 0.52
C ASP A 46 -4.68 15.41 -0.15
N GLY A 47 -5.74 15.61 0.61
CA GLY A 47 -7.10 15.92 0.12
C GLY A 47 -7.27 17.29 -0.55
N SER A 48 -6.25 17.83 -1.20
CA SER A 48 -6.37 19.02 -2.05
C SER A 48 -6.91 18.59 -3.42
N LEU A 49 -8.22 18.76 -3.59
CA LEU A 49 -8.87 18.78 -4.89
C LEU A 49 -8.80 20.19 -5.49
#